data_AF-A0A7C3WRQ1-F1
#
_entry.id   AF-A0A7C3WRQ1-F1
#
_cell.length_a   1.000
_cell.length_b   1.000
_cell.length_c   1.000
_cell.angle_alpha   90.00
_cell.angle_beta   90.00
_cell.angle_gamma   90.00
#
_symmetry.space_group_name_H-M   'P 1'
#
loop_
_entity.id
_entity.type
_entity.pdbx_description
1 polymer ?
#
loop_
_entity_poly.entity_id
_entity_poly.type
_entity_poly.pdbx_seq_one_letter_code
_entity_poly.pdbx_strand_id
1 'polypeptide(L)'
;MAKNLAQTVQAATHRALAARERLVRQYPAWEAWRRQARDLKARAIDHLEELISRLKENIEAWGGTVLFVQDAAVARALILDIARRHGVQTVVKSKSMTTEEIRLNSGLEAAGLEVVETDLGEFIIQLAGHPPAHLTAPALHLNRRQIADLFSARLGITCAPDPVRLCQAARQNLEGRFREAQMGVTGVNFAAAAEGTLVFLENESNLVQTMTLPPVHVAIMGLEKVISTLSDLEYSLRLLPASATGQRLTALVHFLNGLKPRPDGRQQAFYLLVLDNGRKRLAAQTEFKEALYCLRCGACLNVCPVFQAGGAHLYGRVYPGAIGILLAPYLAPEGDISDLCTQCGACGDICPVALDLPEKILAVRRQSLRYRKIRILTRGAGLILTHPSLYRRLRLTALKIAGFLAPNVSKAPILAEWFRFYGGDSEKGGVRPSWPRGRGEFPEERPTGPAPEGPAPENRFQEAGTGIRHIRDLETLAGFLAENCRGSLWLEDHPGLLPVVRELARQGVDAHLARDSWPAEVDTAVTVGLGAVPESGTAIIGPKSWPAAWLPFRARRQVVIVPPARSELTFRDALQFTAKQGPALVTWLTGPTRTTDIEKVLVLGAQGPGVLEVVIFSPEA
;
A
#
# COMPACT_ATOMS: atom_id res chain seq x y z
N MET A 1 -22.47 -11.70 15.49
CA MET A 1 -21.19 -11.45 14.78
C MET A 1 -21.34 -10.60 13.51
N ALA A 2 -22.19 -10.96 12.54
CA ALA A 2 -22.27 -10.25 11.24
C ALA A 2 -22.72 -8.77 11.28
N LYS A 3 -23.66 -8.38 12.15
CA LYS A 3 -24.11 -6.97 12.26
C LYS A 3 -22.99 -6.01 12.70
N ASN A 4 -22.08 -6.47 13.57
CA ASN A 4 -20.97 -5.63 14.06
C ASN A 4 -19.88 -5.47 12.99
N LEU A 5 -19.67 -6.48 12.13
CA LEU A 5 -18.68 -6.44 11.06
C LEU A 5 -18.96 -5.32 10.05
N ALA A 6 -20.18 -5.27 9.50
CA ALA A 6 -20.55 -4.28 8.50
C ALA A 6 -20.43 -2.85 9.03
N GLN A 7 -20.84 -2.61 10.28
CA GLN A 7 -20.72 -1.30 10.93
C GLN A 7 -19.26 -0.88 11.11
N THR A 8 -18.39 -1.78 11.58
CA THR A 8 -16.95 -1.49 11.75
C THR A 8 -16.29 -1.18 10.40
N VAL A 9 -16.56 -1.99 9.37
CA VAL A 9 -16.02 -1.77 8.02
C VAL A 9 -16.51 -0.43 7.46
N GLN A 10 -17.81 -0.15 7.50
CA GLN A 10 -18.39 1.12 7.03
C GLN A 10 -17.75 2.33 7.72
N ALA A 11 -17.70 2.32 9.06
CA ALA A 11 -17.13 3.44 9.81
C ALA A 11 -15.66 3.70 9.42
N ALA A 12 -14.90 2.66 9.13
CA ALA A 12 -13.51 2.79 8.72
C ALA A 12 -13.36 3.24 7.26
N THR A 13 -14.15 2.72 6.33
CA THR A 13 -14.12 3.13 4.92
C THR A 13 -14.58 4.57 4.74
N HIS A 14 -15.64 5.01 5.42
CA HIS A 14 -16.11 6.40 5.37
C HIS A 14 -15.06 7.39 5.87
N ARG A 15 -14.33 7.05 6.95
CA ARG A 15 -13.21 7.86 7.44
C ARG A 15 -12.08 7.96 6.40
N ALA A 16 -11.73 6.86 5.73
CA ALA A 16 -10.72 6.87 4.67
C ALA A 16 -11.16 7.74 3.47
N LEU A 17 -12.43 7.66 3.06
CA LEU A 17 -12.99 8.47 1.98
C LEU A 17 -12.95 9.96 2.30
N ALA A 18 -13.39 10.35 3.52
CA ALA A 18 -13.36 11.74 3.96
C ALA A 18 -11.93 12.29 4.05
N ALA A 19 -10.97 11.49 4.54
CA ALA A 19 -9.57 11.90 4.59
C ALA A 19 -8.98 12.16 3.20
N ARG A 20 -9.26 11.26 2.24
CA ARG A 20 -8.87 11.45 0.82
C ARG A 20 -9.51 12.70 0.23
N GLU A 21 -10.80 12.90 0.40
CA GLU A 21 -11.54 14.02 -0.18
C GLU A 21 -10.97 15.38 0.24
N ARG A 22 -10.61 15.53 1.53
CA ARG A 22 -9.96 16.74 2.04
C ARG A 22 -8.65 17.06 1.31
N LEU A 23 -7.85 16.04 0.99
CA LEU A 23 -6.59 16.23 0.26
C LEU A 23 -6.83 16.54 -1.22
N VAL A 24 -7.75 15.82 -1.87
CA VAL A 24 -8.06 16.03 -3.29
C VAL A 24 -8.51 17.47 -3.55
N ARG A 25 -9.33 18.04 -2.66
CA ARG A 25 -9.76 19.45 -2.75
C ARG A 25 -8.59 20.45 -2.68
N GLN A 26 -7.45 20.07 -2.10
CA GLN A 26 -6.25 20.90 -1.99
C GLN A 26 -5.27 20.69 -3.16
N TYR A 27 -5.60 19.81 -4.12
CA TYR A 27 -4.74 19.48 -5.25
C TYR A 27 -5.40 19.83 -6.59
N PRO A 28 -5.23 21.07 -7.09
CA PRO A 28 -5.78 21.47 -8.39
C PRO A 28 -5.32 20.58 -9.56
N ALA A 29 -4.12 20.01 -9.47
CA ALA A 29 -3.53 19.16 -10.50
C ALA A 29 -3.90 17.67 -10.38
N TRP A 30 -4.79 17.27 -9.45
CA TRP A 30 -5.10 15.88 -9.14
C TRP A 30 -5.43 15.03 -10.38
N GLU A 31 -6.35 15.51 -11.24
CA GLU A 31 -6.73 14.79 -12.47
C GLU A 31 -5.60 14.68 -13.49
N ALA A 32 -4.72 15.68 -13.57
CA ALA A 32 -3.55 15.61 -14.44
C ALA A 32 -2.56 14.56 -13.93
N TRP A 33 -2.28 14.53 -12.62
CA TRP A 33 -1.43 13.52 -12.00
C TRP A 33 -1.97 12.11 -12.20
N ARG A 34 -3.29 11.90 -12.09
CA ARG A 34 -3.93 10.58 -12.33
C ARG A 34 -3.63 10.06 -13.74
N ARG A 35 -3.74 10.92 -14.76
CA ARG A 35 -3.43 10.58 -16.15
C ARG A 35 -1.94 10.32 -16.35
N GLN A 36 -1.07 11.17 -15.80
CA GLN A 36 0.38 10.99 -15.91
C GLN A 36 0.86 9.69 -15.25
N ALA A 37 0.33 9.35 -14.07
CA ALA A 37 0.63 8.08 -13.41
C ALA A 37 0.13 6.87 -14.23
N ARG A 38 -1.07 6.98 -14.83
CA ARG A 38 -1.59 5.96 -15.75
C ARG A 38 -0.67 5.75 -16.96
N ASP A 39 -0.25 6.83 -17.62
CA ASP A 39 0.60 6.77 -18.81
C ASP A 39 1.97 6.17 -18.50
N LEU A 40 2.54 6.51 -17.35
CA LEU A 40 3.80 5.93 -16.88
C LEU A 40 3.67 4.43 -16.61
N LYS A 41 2.57 3.99 -15.98
CA LYS A 41 2.30 2.57 -15.80
C LYS A 41 2.06 1.86 -17.13
N ALA A 42 1.35 2.47 -18.07
CA ALA A 42 1.14 1.92 -19.40
C ALA A 42 2.48 1.69 -20.12
N ARG A 43 3.34 2.72 -20.19
CA ARG A 43 4.69 2.59 -20.77
C ARG A 43 5.51 1.50 -20.09
N ALA A 44 5.48 1.43 -18.76
CA ALA A 44 6.24 0.40 -18.05
C ALA A 44 5.76 -1.04 -18.36
N ILE A 45 4.46 -1.24 -18.57
CA ILE A 45 3.91 -2.55 -18.95
C ILE A 45 4.19 -2.87 -20.43
N ASP A 46 4.19 -1.87 -21.30
CA ASP A 46 4.51 -2.07 -22.73
C ASP A 46 6.00 -2.43 -22.94
N HIS A 47 6.89 -1.96 -22.05
CA HIS A 47 8.33 -2.26 -22.05
C HIS A 47 8.75 -3.25 -20.94
N LEU A 48 7.82 -4.09 -20.46
CA LEU A 48 8.01 -4.88 -19.25
C LEU A 48 9.28 -5.76 -19.28
N GLU A 49 9.54 -6.46 -20.39
CA GLU A 49 10.68 -7.38 -20.49
C GLU A 49 12.03 -6.65 -20.46
N GLU A 50 12.14 -5.56 -21.21
CA GLU A 50 13.33 -4.69 -21.25
C GLU A 50 13.62 -4.10 -19.86
N LEU A 51 12.59 -3.53 -19.21
CA LEU A 51 12.75 -2.90 -17.91
C LEU A 51 13.14 -3.91 -16.83
N ILE A 52 12.60 -5.13 -16.87
CA ILE A 52 12.96 -6.16 -15.90
C ILE A 52 14.38 -6.67 -16.15
N SER A 53 14.83 -6.81 -17.41
CA SER A 53 16.24 -7.15 -17.72
C SER A 53 17.18 -6.09 -17.18
N ARG A 54 16.90 -4.82 -17.45
CA ARG A 54 17.70 -3.70 -16.96
C ARG A 54 17.73 -3.60 -15.44
N LEU A 55 16.59 -3.85 -14.79
CA LEU A 55 16.50 -3.92 -13.34
C LEU A 55 17.40 -5.05 -12.78
N LYS A 56 17.38 -6.24 -13.41
CA LYS A 56 18.25 -7.36 -13.03
C LYS A 56 19.71 -6.96 -13.09
N GLU A 57 20.16 -6.44 -14.23
CA GLU A 57 21.54 -6.03 -14.46
C GLU A 57 22.02 -5.02 -13.41
N ASN A 58 21.21 -3.99 -13.15
CA ASN A 58 21.57 -2.95 -12.19
C ASN A 58 21.56 -3.42 -10.73
N ILE A 59 20.68 -4.36 -10.36
CA ILE A 59 20.68 -4.95 -9.01
C ILE A 59 21.87 -5.88 -8.80
N GLU A 60 22.20 -6.68 -9.82
CA GLU A 60 23.36 -7.57 -9.78
C GLU A 60 24.67 -6.77 -9.74
N ALA A 61 24.72 -5.60 -10.38
CA ALA A 61 25.88 -4.71 -10.35
C ALA A 61 26.26 -4.23 -8.94
N TRP A 62 25.30 -4.07 -8.02
CA TRP A 62 25.60 -3.73 -6.62
C TRP A 62 25.67 -4.93 -5.67
N GLY A 63 25.63 -6.16 -6.20
CA GLY A 63 25.83 -7.40 -5.44
C GLY A 63 24.55 -8.12 -5.01
N GLY A 64 23.37 -7.67 -5.47
CA GLY A 64 22.12 -8.38 -5.25
C GLY A 64 21.95 -9.61 -6.15
N THR A 65 21.13 -10.58 -5.75
CA THR A 65 20.74 -11.71 -6.61
C THR A 65 19.29 -11.56 -7.06
N VAL A 66 19.01 -11.58 -8.37
CA VAL A 66 17.64 -11.48 -8.90
C VAL A 66 17.16 -12.83 -9.44
N LEU A 67 16.07 -13.32 -8.86
CA LEU A 67 15.45 -14.61 -9.18
C LEU A 67 14.09 -14.39 -9.83
N PHE A 68 13.93 -14.93 -11.02
CA PHE A 68 12.65 -14.91 -11.73
C PHE A 68 11.82 -16.10 -11.34
N VAL A 69 10.57 -15.86 -10.99
CA VAL A 69 9.70 -16.88 -10.43
C VAL A 69 8.41 -16.97 -11.22
N GLN A 70 8.13 -18.17 -11.74
CA GLN A 70 6.95 -18.42 -12.55
C GLN A 70 5.66 -18.39 -11.74
N ASP A 71 5.64 -19.00 -10.55
CA ASP A 71 4.44 -19.17 -9.75
C ASP A 71 4.72 -19.24 -8.25
N ALA A 72 3.64 -19.35 -7.47
CA ALA A 72 3.68 -19.43 -6.02
C ALA A 72 4.46 -20.63 -5.46
N ALA A 73 4.42 -21.79 -6.12
CA ALA A 73 5.10 -22.99 -5.65
C ALA A 73 6.62 -22.83 -5.79
N VAL A 74 7.07 -22.33 -6.95
CA VAL A 74 8.49 -22.04 -7.19
C VAL A 74 8.99 -20.94 -6.24
N ALA A 75 8.19 -19.89 -5.98
CA ALA A 75 8.55 -18.83 -5.02
C ALA A 75 8.85 -19.41 -3.63
N ARG A 76 7.91 -20.20 -3.10
CA ARG A 76 8.07 -20.82 -1.78
C ARG A 76 9.28 -21.75 -1.72
N ALA A 77 9.48 -22.57 -2.75
CA ALA A 77 10.61 -23.49 -2.81
C ALA A 77 11.96 -22.75 -2.81
N LEU A 78 12.09 -21.66 -3.58
CA LEU A 78 13.30 -20.85 -3.64
C LEU A 78 13.58 -20.12 -2.31
N ILE A 79 12.56 -19.56 -1.68
CA ILE A 79 12.74 -18.90 -0.37
C ILE A 79 13.15 -19.91 0.70
N LEU A 80 12.55 -21.11 0.70
CA LEU A 80 12.95 -22.20 1.60
C LEU A 80 14.39 -22.66 1.35
N ASP A 81 14.82 -22.73 0.10
CA ASP A 81 16.20 -23.08 -0.24
C ASP A 81 17.19 -22.00 0.22
N ILE A 82 16.87 -20.72 0.02
CA ILE A 82 17.64 -19.59 0.57
C ILE A 82 17.73 -19.72 2.09
N ALA A 83 16.61 -19.98 2.76
CA ALA A 83 16.58 -20.14 4.21
C ALA A 83 17.49 -21.28 4.69
N ARG A 84 17.43 -22.44 4.04
CA ARG A 84 18.31 -23.59 4.36
C ARG A 84 19.78 -23.28 4.14
N ARG A 85 20.13 -22.64 3.02
CA ARG A 85 21.52 -22.27 2.70
C ARG A 85 22.15 -21.34 3.74
N HIS A 86 21.33 -20.47 4.34
CA HIS A 86 21.77 -19.52 5.36
C HIS A 86 21.49 -19.98 6.80
N GLY A 87 21.03 -21.21 7.01
CA GLY A 87 20.75 -21.76 8.35
C GLY A 87 19.66 -21.01 9.11
N VAL A 88 18.66 -20.49 8.39
CA VAL A 88 17.57 -19.68 8.94
C VAL A 88 16.53 -20.55 9.64
N GLN A 89 16.22 -20.20 10.88
CA GLN A 89 15.15 -20.76 11.72
C GLN A 89 14.05 -19.72 11.97
N THR A 90 14.40 -18.45 12.06
CA THR A 90 13.50 -17.33 12.37
C THR A 90 13.43 -16.32 11.23
N VAL A 91 12.21 -15.97 10.84
CA VAL A 91 11.90 -15.04 9.75
C VAL A 91 11.00 -13.93 10.26
N VAL A 92 11.38 -12.68 10.01
CA VAL A 92 10.48 -11.52 10.14
C VAL A 92 10.00 -11.07 8.78
N LYS A 93 8.72 -10.75 8.66
CA LYS A 93 8.10 -10.38 7.40
C LYS A 93 7.34 -9.07 7.54
N SER A 94 7.55 -8.15 6.60
CA SER A 94 6.70 -6.96 6.49
C SER A 94 5.42 -7.27 5.72
N LYS A 95 4.39 -6.44 5.87
CA LYS A 95 3.15 -6.56 5.08
C LYS A 95 3.45 -6.62 3.58
N SER A 96 2.93 -7.63 2.90
CA SER A 96 3.02 -7.75 1.45
C SER A 96 1.94 -8.66 0.88
N MET A 97 1.08 -8.07 0.03
CA MET A 97 0.08 -8.84 -0.70
C MET A 97 0.69 -9.94 -1.58
N THR A 98 1.91 -9.74 -2.08
CA THR A 98 2.61 -10.75 -2.90
C THR A 98 3.02 -11.96 -2.07
N THR A 99 3.34 -11.76 -0.78
CA THR A 99 3.63 -12.89 0.14
C THR A 99 2.35 -13.63 0.54
N GLU A 100 1.23 -12.92 0.66
CA GLU A 100 -0.10 -13.52 0.86
C GLU A 100 -0.56 -14.33 -0.37
N GLU A 101 -0.33 -13.79 -1.57
CA GLU A 101 -0.63 -14.44 -2.86
C GLU A 101 0.04 -15.82 -2.95
N ILE A 102 1.27 -15.94 -2.47
CA ILE A 102 2.01 -17.20 -2.45
C ILE A 102 1.85 -17.99 -1.14
N ARG A 103 1.04 -17.51 -0.18
CA ARG A 103 0.85 -18.10 1.15
C ARG A 103 2.18 -18.40 1.87
N LEU A 104 3.09 -17.43 1.85
CA LEU A 104 4.48 -17.63 2.27
C LEU A 104 4.58 -18.15 3.70
N ASN A 105 3.89 -17.51 4.66
CA ASN A 105 3.98 -17.86 6.08
C ASN A 105 3.67 -19.35 6.29
N SER A 106 2.50 -19.81 5.82
CA SER A 106 2.12 -21.23 5.93
C SER A 106 3.11 -22.18 5.28
N GLY A 107 3.76 -21.78 4.18
CA GLY A 107 4.76 -22.59 3.49
C GLY A 107 6.08 -22.71 4.26
N LEU A 108 6.50 -21.64 4.93
CA LEU A 108 7.70 -21.61 5.77
C LEU A 108 7.45 -22.31 7.12
N GLU A 109 6.30 -22.08 7.74
CA GLU A 109 5.87 -22.72 8.98
C GLU A 109 5.76 -24.24 8.81
N ALA A 110 5.21 -24.71 7.69
CA ALA A 110 5.16 -26.14 7.36
C ALA A 110 6.55 -26.79 7.20
N ALA A 111 7.59 -25.99 6.96
CA ALA A 111 8.98 -26.44 6.92
C ALA A 111 9.72 -26.28 8.26
N GLY A 112 9.00 -25.89 9.33
CA GLY A 112 9.54 -25.76 10.68
C GLY A 112 10.20 -24.42 11.00
N LEU A 113 10.02 -23.40 10.14
CA LEU A 113 10.53 -22.06 10.41
C LEU A 113 9.53 -21.27 11.24
N GLU A 114 10.03 -20.47 12.18
CA GLU A 114 9.23 -19.47 12.87
C GLU A 114 9.11 -18.22 11.99
N VAL A 115 7.87 -17.82 11.68
CA VAL A 115 7.59 -16.62 10.86
C VAL A 115 6.78 -15.63 11.68
N VAL A 116 7.21 -14.38 11.73
CA VAL A 116 6.54 -13.31 12.47
C VAL A 116 6.26 -12.12 11.56
N GLU A 117 4.98 -11.73 11.48
CA GLU A 117 4.56 -10.48 10.85
C GLU A 117 5.00 -9.27 11.67
N THR A 118 5.53 -8.26 11.00
CA THR A 118 6.06 -7.06 11.66
C THR A 118 5.17 -5.83 11.54
N ASP A 119 4.20 -5.83 10.62
CA ASP A 119 3.18 -4.78 10.50
C ASP A 119 2.11 -5.00 11.58
N LEU A 120 1.70 -3.96 12.31
CA LEU A 120 0.74 -4.11 13.42
C LEU A 120 -0.54 -4.81 12.98
N GLY A 121 -1.11 -4.38 11.84
CA GLY A 121 -2.29 -4.98 11.26
C GLY A 121 -2.09 -6.47 10.95
N GLU A 122 -1.05 -6.82 10.19
CA GLU A 122 -0.78 -8.22 9.84
C GLU A 122 -0.45 -9.08 11.06
N PHE A 123 0.25 -8.54 12.06
CA PHE A 123 0.54 -9.25 13.31
C PHE A 123 -0.74 -9.62 14.07
N ILE A 124 -1.68 -8.68 14.20
CA ILE A 124 -3.00 -8.94 14.79
C ILE A 124 -3.71 -10.06 14.02
N ILE A 125 -3.66 -10.01 12.68
CA ILE A 125 -4.28 -11.01 11.81
C ILE A 125 -3.62 -12.38 11.95
N GLN A 126 -2.29 -12.44 12.04
CA GLN A 126 -1.54 -13.68 12.26
C GLN A 126 -1.96 -14.35 13.57
N LEU A 127 -2.05 -13.58 14.67
CA LEU A 127 -2.53 -14.09 15.96
C LEU A 127 -3.98 -14.58 15.91
N ALA A 128 -4.82 -13.93 15.11
CA ALA A 128 -6.21 -14.31 14.91
C ALA A 128 -6.37 -15.59 14.06
N GLY A 129 -5.38 -15.94 13.23
CA GLY A 129 -5.36 -17.18 12.45
C GLY A 129 -6.32 -17.18 11.25
N HIS A 130 -6.60 -16.01 10.67
CA HIS A 130 -7.48 -15.87 9.49
C HIS A 130 -6.89 -14.86 8.50
N PRO A 131 -7.34 -14.77 7.24
CA PRO A 131 -6.77 -13.82 6.27
C PRO A 131 -7.08 -12.34 6.60
N PRO A 132 -6.37 -11.38 5.96
CA PRO A 132 -6.62 -9.94 6.15
C PRO A 132 -7.92 -9.46 5.49
N ALA A 133 -8.54 -8.41 6.04
CA ALA A 133 -9.80 -7.86 5.55
C ALA A 133 -9.66 -6.65 4.60
N HIS A 134 -8.47 -6.06 4.45
CA HIS A 134 -8.21 -4.93 3.56
C HIS A 134 -6.72 -4.88 3.15
N LEU A 135 -6.43 -4.38 1.94
CA LEU A 135 -5.06 -4.34 1.38
C LEU A 135 -4.07 -3.51 2.23
N THR A 136 -4.55 -2.43 2.82
CA THR A 136 -3.71 -1.48 3.59
C THR A 136 -4.07 -1.43 5.07
N ALA A 137 -5.09 -2.20 5.50
CA ALA A 137 -5.60 -2.17 6.86
C ALA A 137 -6.06 -3.59 7.26
N PRO A 138 -5.13 -4.53 7.44
CA PRO A 138 -5.43 -5.96 7.56
C PRO A 138 -6.50 -6.30 8.60
N ALA A 139 -6.41 -5.67 9.78
CA ALA A 139 -7.30 -5.89 10.92
C ALA A 139 -8.56 -5.00 10.95
N LEU A 140 -8.97 -4.43 9.81
CA LEU A 140 -10.07 -3.45 9.69
C LEU A 140 -11.37 -3.89 10.38
N HIS A 141 -11.65 -5.19 10.42
CA HIS A 141 -12.88 -5.77 10.96
C HIS A 141 -12.85 -6.06 12.46
N LEU A 142 -11.71 -5.91 13.12
CA LEU A 142 -11.56 -6.13 14.54
C LEU A 142 -11.64 -4.80 15.30
N ASN A 143 -12.35 -4.81 16.42
CA ASN A 143 -12.41 -3.67 17.34
C ASN A 143 -11.34 -3.81 18.45
N ARG A 144 -11.06 -2.71 19.16
CA ARG A 144 -9.99 -2.68 20.18
C ARG A 144 -10.18 -3.65 21.35
N ARG A 145 -11.43 -4.02 21.70
CA ARG A 145 -11.70 -5.02 22.74
C ARG A 145 -11.33 -6.42 22.27
N GLN A 146 -11.73 -6.78 21.05
CA GLN A 146 -11.37 -8.07 20.45
C GLN A 146 -9.85 -8.23 20.32
N ILE A 147 -9.13 -7.15 20.02
CA ILE A 147 -7.66 -7.16 19.94
C ILE A 147 -7.05 -7.33 21.33
N ALA A 148 -7.56 -6.65 22.36
CA ALA A 148 -7.10 -6.84 23.74
C ALA A 148 -7.32 -8.28 24.24
N ASP A 149 -8.49 -8.85 23.97
CA ASP A 149 -8.81 -10.25 24.29
C ASP A 149 -7.87 -11.21 23.55
N LEU A 150 -7.58 -10.93 22.27
CA LEU A 150 -6.66 -11.72 21.46
C LEU A 150 -5.23 -11.68 22.02
N PHE A 151 -4.73 -10.51 22.42
CA PHE A 151 -3.40 -10.36 23.01
C PHE A 151 -3.30 -11.09 24.36
N SER A 152 -4.34 -11.01 25.19
CA SER A 152 -4.41 -11.77 26.44
C SER A 152 -4.35 -13.28 26.17
N ALA A 153 -5.17 -13.77 25.22
CA ALA A 153 -5.26 -15.19 24.90
C ALA A 153 -4.03 -15.78 24.19
N ARG A 154 -3.36 -15.01 23.32
CA ARG A 154 -2.26 -15.50 22.48
C ARG A 154 -0.88 -15.13 22.97
N LEU A 155 -0.74 -14.00 23.65
CA LEU A 155 0.54 -13.48 24.12
C LEU A 155 0.65 -13.47 25.65
N GLY A 156 -0.45 -13.75 26.38
CA GLY A 156 -0.47 -13.60 27.84
C GLY A 156 -0.40 -12.15 28.31
N ILE A 157 -0.64 -11.17 27.41
CA ILE A 157 -0.52 -9.75 27.71
C ILE A 157 -1.90 -9.18 28.04
N THR A 158 -2.13 -8.84 29.31
CA THR A 158 -3.34 -8.13 29.72
C THR A 158 -3.14 -6.62 29.53
N CYS A 159 -3.89 -6.03 28.61
CA CYS A 159 -3.81 -4.61 28.29
C CYS A 159 -5.21 -4.01 28.19
N ALA A 160 -5.33 -2.72 28.53
CA ALA A 160 -6.60 -2.02 28.36
C ALA A 160 -6.94 -1.91 26.86
N PRO A 161 -8.22 -1.95 26.48
CA PRO A 161 -8.66 -1.82 25.09
C PRO A 161 -8.54 -0.37 24.61
N ASP A 162 -7.30 0.10 24.53
CA ASP A 162 -6.89 1.42 24.11
C ASP A 162 -5.89 1.29 22.95
N PRO A 163 -6.12 1.94 21.79
CA PRO A 163 -5.25 1.78 20.62
C PRO A 163 -3.77 2.06 20.87
N VAL A 164 -3.44 3.06 21.71
CA VAL A 164 -2.05 3.42 22.01
C VAL A 164 -1.39 2.31 22.83
N ARG A 165 -2.05 1.86 23.89
CA ARG A 165 -1.54 0.76 24.74
C ARG A 165 -1.40 -0.56 23.99
N LEU A 166 -2.35 -0.88 23.11
CA LEU A 166 -2.30 -2.08 22.27
C LEU A 166 -1.13 -2.02 21.29
N CYS A 167 -0.93 -0.87 20.62
CA CYS A 167 0.20 -0.67 19.73
C CYS A 167 1.55 -0.80 20.49
N GLN A 168 1.64 -0.25 21.69
CA GLN A 168 2.85 -0.36 22.54
C GLN A 168 3.12 -1.81 22.97
N ALA A 169 2.09 -2.56 23.36
CA ALA A 169 2.21 -3.98 23.69
C ALA A 169 2.72 -4.81 22.50
N ALA A 170 2.21 -4.55 21.30
CA ALA A 170 2.68 -5.19 20.08
C ALA A 170 4.14 -4.82 19.75
N ARG A 171 4.50 -3.53 19.84
CA ARG A 171 5.89 -3.05 19.65
C ARG A 171 6.87 -3.78 20.58
N GLN A 172 6.54 -3.85 21.87
CA GLN A 172 7.37 -4.55 22.88
C GLN A 172 7.53 -6.04 22.56
N ASN A 173 6.49 -6.69 22.06
CA ASN A 173 6.55 -8.10 21.70
C ASN A 173 7.42 -8.35 20.45
N LEU A 174 7.37 -7.45 19.46
CA LEU A 174 8.10 -7.57 18.20
C LEU A 174 9.59 -7.20 18.33
N GLU A 175 9.96 -6.39 19.33
CA GLU A 175 11.30 -5.83 19.45
C GLU A 175 12.42 -6.88 19.48
N GLY A 176 12.26 -7.95 20.26
CA GLY A 176 13.24 -9.05 20.30
C GLY A 176 13.29 -9.83 18.99
N ARG A 177 12.12 -10.06 18.36
CA ARG A 177 11.98 -10.81 17.12
C ARG A 177 12.78 -10.21 15.98
N PHE A 178 12.77 -8.88 15.88
CA PHE A 178 13.56 -8.13 14.90
C PHE A 178 15.07 -8.41 15.00
N ARG A 179 15.61 -8.46 16.22
CA ARG A 179 17.06 -8.66 16.45
C ARG A 179 17.50 -10.11 16.25
N GLU A 180 16.64 -11.04 16.66
CA GLU A 180 16.92 -12.47 16.63
C GLU A 180 16.69 -13.08 15.24
N ALA A 181 15.93 -12.41 14.38
CA ALA A 181 15.61 -12.91 13.05
C ALA A 181 16.85 -13.04 12.15
N GLN A 182 16.93 -14.18 11.47
CA GLN A 182 18.01 -14.49 10.54
C GLN A 182 17.66 -14.13 9.09
N MET A 183 16.36 -14.03 8.79
CA MET A 183 15.86 -13.56 7.49
C MET A 183 14.78 -12.50 7.64
N GLY A 184 14.88 -11.45 6.85
CA GLY A 184 13.85 -10.44 6.64
C GLY A 184 13.22 -10.60 5.27
N VAL A 185 11.89 -10.62 5.20
CA VAL A 185 11.15 -10.70 3.94
C VAL A 185 10.29 -9.46 3.75
N THR A 186 10.42 -8.77 2.61
CA THR A 186 9.66 -7.54 2.31
C THR A 186 8.96 -7.59 0.96
N GLY A 187 7.85 -6.86 0.83
CA GLY A 187 7.21 -6.57 -0.46
C GLY A 187 7.72 -5.26 -1.06
N VAL A 188 7.87 -5.20 -2.38
CA VAL A 188 8.28 -3.98 -3.09
C VAL A 188 7.07 -3.21 -3.65
N ASN A 189 7.03 -1.89 -3.44
CA ASN A 189 5.98 -1.04 -4.00
C ASN A 189 6.27 -0.68 -5.47
N PHE A 190 7.52 -0.30 -5.78
CA PHE A 190 8.01 0.02 -7.12
C PHE A 190 9.48 -0.36 -7.28
N ALA A 191 9.91 -0.64 -8.51
CA ALA A 191 11.31 -0.89 -8.84
C ALA A 191 11.73 -0.05 -10.05
N ALA A 192 12.64 0.89 -9.85
CA ALA A 192 13.14 1.75 -10.91
C ALA A 192 14.28 1.04 -11.66
N ALA A 193 14.00 0.67 -12.91
CA ALA A 193 14.90 -0.15 -13.71
C ALA A 193 16.21 0.57 -14.02
N ALA A 194 16.17 1.86 -14.38
CA ALA A 194 17.35 2.61 -14.80
C ALA A 194 18.42 2.73 -13.71
N GLU A 195 18.01 2.94 -12.46
CA GLU A 195 18.91 3.08 -11.32
C GLU A 195 19.16 1.75 -10.58
N GLY A 196 18.33 0.73 -10.76
CA GLY A 196 18.39 -0.49 -9.94
C GLY A 196 17.87 -0.28 -8.51
N THR A 197 16.92 0.64 -8.33
CA THR A 197 16.43 1.07 -7.02
C THR A 197 15.08 0.44 -6.70
N LEU A 198 14.98 -0.23 -5.54
CA LEU A 198 13.72 -0.71 -4.98
C LEU A 198 13.12 0.34 -4.05
N VAL A 199 11.81 0.55 -4.15
CA VAL A 199 11.10 1.57 -3.38
C VAL A 199 10.04 0.94 -2.49
N PHE A 200 10.08 1.30 -1.22
CA PHE A 200 9.23 0.80 -0.15
C PHE A 200 8.51 1.97 0.52
N LEU A 201 7.21 1.83 0.73
CA LEU A 201 6.40 2.81 1.45
C LEU A 201 5.91 2.19 2.75
N GLU A 202 6.16 2.84 3.88
CA GLU A 202 5.69 2.38 5.18
C GLU A 202 5.31 3.54 6.11
N ASN A 203 4.62 3.23 7.21
CA ASN A 203 4.30 4.23 8.24
C ASN A 203 4.84 3.87 9.63
N GLU A 204 5.21 2.63 9.89
CA GLU A 204 5.47 2.15 11.26
C GLU A 204 6.95 2.08 11.62
N SER A 205 7.84 2.10 10.62
CA SER A 205 9.28 1.82 10.74
C SER A 205 9.61 0.34 10.95
N ASN A 206 8.65 -0.55 10.69
CA ASN A 206 8.82 -1.99 10.77
C ASN A 206 9.53 -2.56 9.53
N LEU A 207 9.31 -1.96 8.36
CA LEU A 207 9.84 -2.47 7.10
C LEU A 207 11.34 -2.23 7.03
N VAL A 208 11.83 -1.04 7.38
CA VAL A 208 13.27 -0.78 7.49
C VAL A 208 13.93 -1.76 8.43
N GLN A 209 13.37 -2.00 9.62
CA GLN A 209 13.90 -2.99 10.55
C GLN A 209 13.94 -4.41 9.97
N THR A 210 12.88 -4.80 9.25
CA THR A 210 12.80 -6.08 8.55
C THR A 210 13.88 -6.20 7.46
N MET A 211 14.12 -5.16 6.68
CA MET A 211 15.07 -5.25 5.55
C MET A 211 16.53 -5.08 5.95
N THR A 212 16.84 -4.41 7.06
CA THR A 212 18.23 -4.09 7.41
C THR A 212 18.81 -4.99 8.52
N LEU A 213 18.02 -5.51 9.49
CA LEU A 213 18.57 -6.15 10.72
C LEU A 213 19.01 -7.57 10.41
N PRO A 214 18.17 -8.39 9.75
CA PRO A 214 18.53 -9.77 9.51
C PRO A 214 19.73 -9.86 8.54
N PRO A 215 20.61 -10.85 8.67
CA PRO A 215 21.73 -11.06 7.77
C PRO A 215 21.30 -11.43 6.34
N VAL A 216 20.07 -11.92 6.16
CA VAL A 216 19.49 -12.23 4.85
C VAL A 216 18.26 -11.36 4.62
N HIS A 217 18.21 -10.65 3.49
CA HIS A 217 17.04 -9.89 3.05
C HIS A 217 16.49 -10.46 1.73
N VAL A 218 15.23 -10.88 1.75
CA VAL A 218 14.49 -11.33 0.58
C VAL A 218 13.39 -10.32 0.27
N ALA A 219 13.55 -9.57 -0.82
CA ALA A 219 12.47 -8.73 -1.36
C ALA A 219 11.67 -9.52 -2.40
N ILE A 220 10.35 -9.36 -2.43
CA ILE A 220 9.48 -9.97 -3.44
C ILE A 220 8.57 -8.93 -4.10
N MET A 221 8.41 -9.04 -5.41
CA MET A 221 7.56 -8.15 -6.19
C MET A 221 6.90 -8.88 -7.35
N GLY A 222 5.72 -8.40 -7.78
CA GLY A 222 5.18 -8.79 -9.06
C GLY A 222 5.89 -8.07 -10.21
N LEU A 223 5.91 -8.67 -11.40
CA LEU A 223 6.48 -8.06 -12.62
C LEU A 223 5.99 -6.62 -12.85
N GLU A 224 4.72 -6.34 -12.54
CA GLU A 224 4.08 -5.05 -12.80
C GLU A 224 4.61 -3.90 -11.93
N LYS A 225 5.46 -4.17 -10.95
CA LYS A 225 6.02 -3.16 -10.05
C LYS A 225 7.14 -2.34 -10.67
N VAL A 226 7.69 -2.78 -11.79
CA VAL A 226 8.76 -2.05 -12.48
C VAL A 226 8.26 -0.71 -13.06
N ILE A 227 9.17 0.27 -13.10
CA ILE A 227 9.05 1.57 -13.76
C ILE A 227 10.39 1.90 -14.42
N SER A 228 10.40 2.88 -15.34
CA SER A 228 11.60 3.18 -16.11
C SER A 228 12.68 3.86 -15.27
N THR A 229 12.32 4.95 -14.57
CA THR A 229 13.26 5.74 -13.76
C THR A 229 12.67 6.12 -12.42
N LEU A 230 13.51 6.52 -11.47
CA LEU A 230 13.03 6.96 -10.15
C LEU A 230 12.16 8.23 -10.24
N SER A 231 12.42 9.08 -11.23
CA SER A 231 11.64 10.31 -11.45
C SER A 231 10.18 10.05 -11.84
N ASP A 232 9.88 8.86 -12.38
CA ASP A 232 8.52 8.44 -12.73
C ASP A 232 7.63 8.23 -11.49
N LEU A 233 8.22 8.20 -10.29
CA LEU A 233 7.49 8.04 -9.04
C LEU A 233 6.74 9.29 -8.59
N GLU A 234 7.07 10.47 -9.10
CA GLU A 234 6.52 11.74 -8.59
C GLU A 234 5.00 11.68 -8.41
N TYR A 235 4.28 11.27 -9.45
CA TYR A 235 2.82 11.21 -9.39
C TYR A 235 2.32 10.04 -8.54
N SER A 236 2.98 8.88 -8.63
CA SER A 236 2.60 7.69 -7.85
C SER A 236 2.73 7.93 -6.35
N LEU A 237 3.77 8.63 -5.90
CA LEU A 237 3.99 8.97 -4.49
C LEU A 237 3.03 10.04 -3.97
N ARG A 238 2.49 10.91 -4.84
CA ARG A 238 1.43 11.86 -4.48
C ARG A 238 0.06 11.19 -4.38
N LEU A 239 -0.23 10.26 -5.30
CA LEU A 239 -1.56 9.68 -5.47
C LEU A 239 -1.83 8.47 -4.56
N LEU A 240 -0.83 7.60 -4.37
CA LEU A 240 -0.98 6.36 -3.62
C LEU A 240 -1.31 6.65 -2.14
N PRO A 241 -0.53 7.42 -1.38
CA PRO A 241 -0.79 7.66 0.04
C PRO A 241 -2.10 8.43 0.25
N ALA A 242 -2.37 9.43 -0.60
CA ALA A 242 -3.61 10.20 -0.54
C ALA A 242 -4.84 9.30 -0.75
N SER A 243 -4.74 8.30 -1.63
CA SER A 243 -5.83 7.36 -1.90
C SER A 243 -5.92 6.20 -0.91
N ALA A 244 -4.80 5.78 -0.32
CA ALA A 244 -4.71 4.62 0.55
C ALA A 244 -5.01 4.94 2.01
N THR A 245 -4.43 6.03 2.51
CA THR A 245 -4.45 6.39 3.93
C THR A 245 -4.86 7.84 4.17
N GLY A 246 -5.14 8.61 3.12
CA GLY A 246 -5.51 10.02 3.25
C GLY A 246 -4.34 10.89 3.73
N GLN A 247 -3.12 10.53 3.37
CA GLN A 247 -1.89 11.25 3.72
C GLN A 247 -1.26 11.88 2.47
N ARG A 248 -0.56 13.01 2.60
CA ARG A 248 0.18 13.64 1.49
C ARG A 248 1.33 12.75 0.99
N LEU A 249 2.04 12.14 1.93
CA LEU A 249 3.04 11.10 1.73
C LEU A 249 2.94 10.13 2.92
N THR A 250 3.41 8.88 2.77
CA THR A 250 3.56 7.98 3.92
C THR A 250 4.65 8.51 4.85
N ALA A 251 4.61 8.11 6.13
CA ALA A 251 5.59 8.61 7.10
C ALA A 251 7.04 8.30 6.69
N LEU A 252 7.24 7.19 5.97
CA LEU A 252 8.53 6.79 5.46
C LEU A 252 8.43 6.34 3.99
N VAL A 253 9.41 6.74 3.18
CA VAL A 253 9.68 6.18 1.86
C VAL A 253 11.14 5.81 1.78
N HIS A 254 11.42 4.52 1.56
CA HIS A 254 12.78 4.00 1.47
C HIS A 254 13.14 3.69 0.03
N PHE A 255 14.35 4.06 -0.34
CA PHE A 255 14.97 3.83 -1.64
C PHE A 255 16.20 2.97 -1.41
N LEU A 256 16.10 1.70 -1.78
CA LEU A 256 17.18 0.73 -1.64
C LEU A 256 17.87 0.54 -2.98
N ASN A 257 19.12 0.97 -3.05
CA ASN A 257 20.00 0.75 -4.17
C ASN A 257 21.33 0.27 -3.57
N GLY A 258 21.57 -1.02 -3.37
CA GLY A 258 22.84 -1.46 -2.75
C GLY A 258 22.67 -2.28 -1.47
N LEU A 259 23.76 -2.95 -1.10
CA LEU A 259 23.83 -3.77 0.11
C LEU A 259 23.98 -2.90 1.34
N LYS A 260 23.35 -3.32 2.44
CA LYS A 260 23.38 -2.57 3.69
C LYS A 260 24.63 -2.94 4.48
N PRO A 261 25.32 -1.95 5.06
CA PRO A 261 26.40 -2.23 6.00
C PRO A 261 25.84 -3.04 7.17
N ARG A 262 26.67 -3.86 7.80
CA ARG A 262 26.35 -4.62 9.01
C ARG A 262 27.33 -4.32 10.15
N PRO A 263 26.96 -4.58 11.42
CA PRO A 263 27.87 -4.36 12.55
C PRO A 263 29.12 -5.23 12.47
N ASP A 264 28.98 -6.44 11.93
CA ASP A 264 30.05 -7.43 11.81
C ASP A 264 30.99 -7.18 10.61
N GLY A 265 30.79 -6.07 9.89
CA GLY A 265 31.55 -5.71 8.68
C GLY A 265 31.25 -6.59 7.46
N ARG A 266 30.37 -7.60 7.57
CA ARG A 266 29.98 -8.46 6.44
C ARG A 266 28.91 -7.77 5.61
N GLN A 267 28.88 -8.07 4.32
CA GLN A 267 27.75 -7.65 3.50
C GLN A 267 26.53 -8.51 3.80
N GLN A 268 25.37 -7.88 3.91
CA GLN A 268 24.11 -8.58 4.01
C GLN A 268 23.83 -9.36 2.71
N ALA A 269 23.32 -10.59 2.81
CA ALA A 269 22.86 -11.33 1.64
C ALA A 269 21.52 -10.76 1.15
N PHE A 270 21.41 -10.45 -0.15
CA PHE A 270 20.20 -9.88 -0.73
C PHE A 270 19.69 -10.68 -1.93
N TYR A 271 18.39 -10.97 -1.90
CA TYR A 271 17.67 -11.64 -2.99
C TYR A 271 16.43 -10.83 -3.37
N LEU A 272 16.23 -10.55 -4.66
CA LEU A 272 14.98 -10.05 -5.22
C LEU A 272 14.28 -11.18 -5.98
N LEU A 273 13.07 -11.53 -5.57
CA LEU A 273 12.19 -12.42 -6.32
C LEU A 273 11.21 -11.61 -7.16
N VAL A 274 11.25 -11.83 -8.47
CA VAL A 274 10.35 -11.22 -9.44
C VAL A 274 9.31 -12.27 -9.87
N LEU A 275 8.08 -12.10 -9.38
CA LEU A 275 6.98 -13.06 -9.53
C LEU A 275 6.10 -12.74 -10.74
N ASP A 276 5.93 -13.73 -11.62
CA ASP A 276 4.94 -13.72 -12.69
C ASP A 276 3.54 -14.09 -12.16
N ASN A 277 3.35 -15.36 -11.79
CA ASN A 277 2.10 -15.93 -11.30
C ASN A 277 0.87 -15.58 -12.17
N GLY A 278 1.04 -15.43 -13.49
CA GLY A 278 -0.02 -15.12 -14.45
C GLY A 278 -0.06 -13.67 -14.94
N ARG A 279 0.83 -12.81 -14.45
CA ARG A 279 0.96 -11.41 -14.88
C ARG A 279 1.39 -11.29 -16.34
N LYS A 280 2.25 -12.16 -16.87
CA LYS A 280 2.61 -12.19 -18.30
C LYS A 280 1.40 -12.50 -19.18
N ARG A 281 0.57 -13.48 -18.77
CA ARG A 281 -0.68 -13.79 -19.48
C ARG A 281 -1.62 -12.59 -19.50
N LEU A 282 -1.75 -11.87 -18.39
CA LEU A 282 -2.55 -10.66 -18.28
C LEU A 282 -1.97 -9.48 -19.09
N ALA A 283 -0.65 -9.30 -19.10
CA ALA A 283 0.02 -8.25 -19.87
C ALA A 283 -0.21 -8.40 -21.38
N ALA A 284 -0.30 -9.64 -21.87
CA ALA A 284 -0.61 -9.94 -23.27
C ALA A 284 -2.06 -9.61 -23.68
N GLN A 285 -2.97 -9.34 -22.73
CA GLN A 285 -4.37 -9.04 -23.02
C GLN A 285 -4.57 -7.54 -23.22
N THR A 286 -4.78 -7.09 -24.45
CA THR A 286 -5.01 -5.67 -24.77
C THR A 286 -6.18 -5.06 -24.00
N GLU A 287 -7.26 -5.83 -23.79
CA GLU A 287 -8.44 -5.38 -23.06
C GLU A 287 -8.20 -5.25 -21.54
N PHE A 288 -7.36 -6.12 -20.95
CA PHE A 288 -7.25 -6.27 -19.50
C PHE A 288 -5.90 -5.90 -18.88
N LYS A 289 -4.84 -5.70 -19.69
CA LYS A 289 -3.48 -5.40 -19.20
C LYS A 289 -3.42 -4.19 -18.27
N GLU A 290 -4.36 -3.25 -18.39
CA GLU A 290 -4.49 -2.09 -17.51
C GLU A 290 -4.67 -2.46 -16.03
N ALA A 291 -5.17 -3.67 -15.72
CA ALA A 291 -5.22 -4.14 -14.33
C ALA A 291 -3.83 -4.16 -13.67
N LEU A 292 -2.75 -4.28 -14.45
CA LEU A 292 -1.36 -4.20 -13.99
C LEU A 292 -0.92 -2.78 -13.62
N TYR A 293 -1.69 -1.73 -13.96
CA TYR A 293 -1.35 -0.35 -13.60
C TYR A 293 -1.71 -0.04 -12.14
N CYS A 294 -2.45 -0.92 -11.48
CA CYS A 294 -2.97 -0.69 -10.15
C CYS A 294 -1.86 -0.45 -9.10
N LEU A 295 -1.96 0.69 -8.40
CA LEU A 295 -1.06 1.03 -7.28
C LEU A 295 -1.34 0.26 -5.98
N ARG A 296 -2.37 -0.59 -5.96
CA ARG A 296 -2.83 -1.36 -4.77
C ARG A 296 -3.25 -0.49 -3.58
N CYS A 297 -3.78 0.71 -3.82
CA CYS A 297 -4.14 1.65 -2.76
C CYS A 297 -5.41 1.27 -1.95
N GLY A 298 -6.28 0.41 -2.47
CA GLY A 298 -7.54 0.03 -1.80
C GLY A 298 -8.68 1.05 -1.91
N ALA A 299 -8.51 2.20 -2.59
CA ALA A 299 -9.59 3.19 -2.74
C ALA A 299 -10.88 2.61 -3.36
N CYS A 300 -10.75 1.68 -4.32
CA CYS A 300 -11.88 0.98 -4.90
C CYS A 300 -12.63 0.06 -3.91
N LEU A 301 -11.98 -0.40 -2.84
CA LEU A 301 -12.61 -1.14 -1.75
C LEU A 301 -13.43 -0.21 -0.87
N ASN A 302 -12.83 0.91 -0.47
CA ASN A 302 -13.46 1.88 0.42
C ASN A 302 -14.78 2.42 -0.13
N VAL A 303 -14.88 2.62 -1.44
CA VAL A 303 -16.10 3.11 -2.11
C VAL A 303 -17.09 2.00 -2.50
N CYS A 304 -16.70 0.72 -2.40
CA CYS A 304 -17.53 -0.38 -2.88
C CYS A 304 -18.62 -0.75 -1.86
N PRO A 305 -19.92 -0.71 -2.24
CA PRO A 305 -21.01 -1.07 -1.32
C PRO A 305 -20.96 -2.54 -0.89
N VAL A 306 -20.50 -3.44 -1.76
CA VAL A 306 -20.35 -4.87 -1.43
C VAL A 306 -19.24 -5.09 -0.41
N PHE A 307 -18.11 -4.39 -0.57
CA PHE A 307 -17.04 -4.43 0.43
C PHE A 307 -17.52 -3.87 1.78
N GLN A 308 -18.25 -2.75 1.78
CA GLN A 308 -18.80 -2.17 2.99
C GLN A 308 -19.80 -3.08 3.73
N ALA A 309 -20.47 -4.00 3.01
CA ALA A 309 -21.41 -4.94 3.61
C ALA A 309 -20.75 -6.13 4.33
N GLY A 310 -19.53 -6.55 3.95
CA GLY A 310 -18.93 -7.76 4.53
C GLY A 310 -17.41 -7.91 4.42
N GLY A 311 -16.68 -6.86 4.05
CA GLY A 311 -15.21 -6.83 3.96
C GLY A 311 -14.63 -7.70 2.84
N ALA A 312 -13.31 -7.91 2.88
CA ALA A 312 -12.62 -8.69 1.85
C ALA A 312 -13.01 -10.17 1.83
N HIS A 313 -13.49 -10.71 2.96
CA HIS A 313 -13.81 -12.13 3.08
C HIS A 313 -14.90 -12.60 2.10
N LEU A 314 -15.80 -11.70 1.69
CA LEU A 314 -16.81 -11.98 0.66
C LEU A 314 -16.20 -12.35 -0.71
N TYR A 315 -14.97 -11.90 -0.98
CA TYR A 315 -14.29 -12.13 -2.26
C TYR A 315 -13.54 -13.47 -2.29
N GLY A 316 -13.24 -14.06 -1.11
CA GLY A 316 -12.59 -15.36 -0.97
C GLY A 316 -11.16 -15.43 -1.53
N ARG A 317 -10.47 -14.28 -1.67
CA ARG A 317 -9.14 -14.17 -2.31
C ARG A 317 -8.30 -13.08 -1.65
N VAL A 318 -6.98 -13.17 -1.90
CA VAL A 318 -5.97 -12.19 -1.45
C VAL A 318 -6.26 -10.79 -2.00
N TYR A 319 -6.68 -10.67 -3.27
CA TYR A 319 -7.06 -9.41 -3.87
C TYR A 319 -8.59 -9.28 -3.91
N PRO A 320 -9.20 -8.48 -3.01
CA PRO A 320 -10.63 -8.19 -3.03
C PRO A 320 -10.99 -7.03 -3.97
N GLY A 321 -12.28 -6.74 -4.07
CA GLY A 321 -12.81 -5.55 -4.74
C GLY A 321 -12.75 -5.58 -6.25
N ALA A 322 -12.93 -4.40 -6.85
CA ALA A 322 -12.97 -4.22 -8.30
C ALA A 322 -11.68 -4.71 -8.98
N ILE A 323 -10.51 -4.39 -8.42
CA ILE A 323 -9.23 -4.90 -8.94
C ILE A 323 -9.12 -6.42 -8.78
N GLY A 324 -9.60 -6.97 -7.67
CA GLY A 324 -9.65 -8.41 -7.43
C GLY A 324 -10.44 -9.16 -8.50
N ILE A 325 -11.57 -8.60 -8.93
CA ILE A 325 -12.40 -9.17 -10.01
C ILE A 325 -11.61 -9.25 -11.33
N LEU A 326 -10.83 -8.22 -11.67
CA LEU A 326 -10.03 -8.21 -12.90
C LEU A 326 -8.86 -9.19 -12.86
N LEU A 327 -8.30 -9.44 -11.68
CA LEU A 327 -7.16 -10.33 -11.49
C LEU A 327 -7.55 -11.79 -11.31
N ALA A 328 -8.77 -12.05 -10.85
CA ALA A 328 -9.26 -13.40 -10.55
C ALA A 328 -9.13 -14.40 -11.71
N PRO A 329 -9.26 -14.03 -13.00
CA PRO A 329 -9.06 -14.98 -14.10
C PRO A 329 -7.59 -15.36 -14.34
N TYR A 330 -6.62 -14.61 -13.78
CA TYR A 330 -5.20 -14.73 -14.11
C TYR A 330 -4.32 -15.13 -12.93
N LEU A 331 -4.69 -14.73 -11.70
CA LEU A 331 -3.93 -15.04 -10.49
C LEU A 331 -4.58 -16.17 -9.71
N ALA A 332 -3.76 -17.07 -9.17
CA ALA A 332 -4.24 -18.21 -8.40
C ALA A 332 -4.89 -17.80 -7.06
N PRO A 333 -5.98 -18.46 -6.61
CA PRO A 333 -6.77 -19.43 -7.37
C PRO A 333 -7.60 -18.73 -8.46
N GLU A 334 -7.46 -19.21 -9.70
CA GLU A 334 -8.18 -18.65 -10.84
C GLU A 334 -9.69 -18.83 -10.68
N GLY A 335 -10.47 -17.86 -11.12
CA GLY A 335 -11.92 -18.00 -11.19
C GLY A 335 -12.63 -16.70 -11.57
N ASP A 336 -13.96 -16.76 -11.50
CA ASP A 336 -14.83 -15.63 -11.84
C ASP A 336 -15.67 -15.21 -10.63
N ILE A 337 -15.41 -14.01 -10.13
CA ILE A 337 -16.19 -13.34 -9.07
C ILE A 337 -16.82 -12.04 -9.57
N SER A 338 -17.00 -11.90 -10.88
CA SER A 338 -17.55 -10.69 -11.46
C SER A 338 -18.97 -10.37 -10.98
N ASP A 339 -19.67 -11.35 -10.41
CA ASP A 339 -21.03 -11.22 -9.87
C ASP A 339 -21.11 -10.42 -8.57
N LEU A 340 -19.98 -10.26 -7.88
CA LEU A 340 -19.87 -9.39 -6.71
C LEU A 340 -19.92 -7.90 -7.09
N CYS A 341 -19.78 -7.54 -8.37
CA CYS A 341 -19.88 -6.15 -8.81
C CYS A 341 -21.34 -5.71 -8.97
N THR A 342 -21.74 -4.61 -8.35
CA THR A 342 -23.07 -4.00 -8.59
C THR A 342 -23.12 -3.11 -9.83
N GLN A 343 -21.97 -2.90 -10.49
CA GLN A 343 -21.82 -1.99 -11.64
C GLN A 343 -22.25 -0.54 -11.35
N CYS A 344 -21.96 -0.04 -10.14
CA CYS A 344 -22.30 1.32 -9.74
C CYS A 344 -21.36 2.43 -10.25
N GLY A 345 -20.24 2.12 -10.90
CA GLY A 345 -19.31 3.11 -11.46
C GLY A 345 -18.26 3.68 -10.49
N ALA A 346 -18.57 3.80 -9.19
CA ALA A 346 -17.77 4.58 -8.23
C ALA A 346 -16.27 4.21 -8.12
N CYS A 347 -15.92 2.94 -8.39
CA CYS A 347 -14.53 2.51 -8.40
C CYS A 347 -13.67 3.12 -9.53
N GLY A 348 -14.29 3.47 -10.66
CA GLY A 348 -13.62 4.20 -11.75
C GLY A 348 -13.31 5.64 -11.34
N ASP A 349 -14.31 6.33 -10.76
CA ASP A 349 -14.19 7.73 -10.33
C ASP A 349 -13.07 7.91 -9.29
N ILE A 350 -12.96 6.99 -8.34
CA ILE A 350 -12.01 7.11 -7.23
C ILE A 350 -10.57 6.67 -7.59
N CYS A 351 -10.39 5.95 -8.70
CA CYS A 351 -9.11 5.29 -8.99
C CYS A 351 -7.97 6.30 -9.22
N PRO A 352 -6.85 6.25 -8.46
CA PRO A 352 -5.76 7.21 -8.60
C PRO A 352 -5.00 7.12 -9.92
N VAL A 353 -5.14 6.03 -10.67
CA VAL A 353 -4.52 5.85 -11.99
C VAL A 353 -5.57 5.77 -13.09
N ALA A 354 -6.74 6.35 -12.84
CA ALA A 354 -7.84 6.49 -13.81
C ALA A 354 -8.17 5.18 -14.56
N LEU A 355 -8.17 4.05 -13.84
CA LEU A 355 -8.62 2.77 -14.42
C LEU A 355 -10.14 2.76 -14.54
N ASP A 356 -10.64 2.47 -15.74
CA ASP A 356 -12.05 2.23 -15.98
C ASP A 356 -12.46 0.82 -15.51
N LEU A 357 -12.37 0.62 -14.20
CA LEU A 357 -12.72 -0.63 -13.53
C LEU A 357 -14.14 -1.11 -13.89
N PRO A 358 -15.19 -0.25 -13.94
CA PRO A 358 -16.54 -0.68 -14.33
C PRO A 358 -16.59 -1.34 -15.71
N GLU A 359 -16.06 -0.70 -16.75
CA GLU A 359 -16.10 -1.26 -18.11
C GLU A 359 -15.23 -2.51 -18.24
N LYS A 360 -14.04 -2.54 -17.61
CA LYS A 360 -13.22 -3.75 -17.60
C LYS A 360 -13.91 -4.92 -16.91
N ILE A 361 -14.65 -4.69 -15.82
CA ILE A 361 -15.43 -5.76 -15.16
C ILE A 361 -16.59 -6.23 -16.05
N LEU A 362 -17.24 -5.32 -16.79
CA LEU A 362 -18.24 -5.70 -17.80
C LEU A 362 -17.63 -6.57 -18.88
N ALA A 363 -16.42 -6.26 -19.34
CA ALA A 363 -15.69 -7.09 -20.29
C ALA A 363 -15.40 -8.49 -19.74
N VAL A 364 -14.97 -8.63 -18.47
CA VAL A 364 -14.83 -9.94 -17.81
C VAL A 364 -16.16 -10.70 -17.81
N ARG A 365 -17.29 -10.05 -17.47
CA ARG A 365 -18.62 -10.68 -17.52
C ARG A 365 -19.01 -11.13 -18.93
N ARG A 366 -18.65 -10.36 -19.96
CA ARG A 366 -18.87 -10.74 -21.36
C ARG A 366 -18.05 -11.98 -21.70
N GLN A 367 -16.87 -12.17 -21.14
CA GLN A 367 -16.03 -13.34 -21.43
C GLN A 367 -16.32 -14.55 -20.53
N SER A 368 -17.05 -14.36 -19.44
CA SER A 368 -17.43 -15.41 -18.49
C SER A 368 -18.16 -16.59 -19.14
N LEU A 369 -17.64 -17.80 -18.87
CA LEU A 369 -18.27 -19.05 -19.28
C LEU A 369 -19.60 -19.31 -18.55
N ARG A 370 -19.74 -18.80 -17.31
CA ARG A 370 -20.97 -18.93 -16.49
C ARG A 370 -22.18 -18.37 -17.23
N TYR A 371 -21.99 -17.26 -17.94
CA TYR A 371 -23.05 -16.56 -18.66
C TYR A 371 -23.24 -17.02 -20.11
N ARG A 372 -22.46 -17.99 -20.60
CA ARG A 372 -22.50 -18.40 -22.01
C ARG A 372 -23.90 -18.84 -22.45
N LYS A 373 -24.56 -19.71 -21.68
CA LYS A 373 -25.91 -20.23 -22.01
C LYS A 373 -26.97 -19.13 -21.96
N ILE A 374 -26.98 -18.34 -20.88
CA ILE A 374 -27.92 -17.22 -20.71
C ILE A 374 -27.73 -16.20 -21.84
N ARG A 375 -26.49 -15.88 -22.22
CA ARG A 375 -26.19 -14.95 -23.31
C ARG A 375 -26.68 -15.45 -24.66
N ILE A 376 -26.52 -16.74 -24.97
CA ILE A 376 -27.06 -17.34 -26.20
C ILE A 376 -28.59 -17.20 -26.21
N LEU A 377 -29.23 -17.52 -25.09
CA LEU A 377 -30.68 -17.41 -24.93
C LEU A 377 -31.16 -15.95 -25.10
N THR A 378 -30.55 -14.99 -24.40
CA THR A 378 -30.96 -13.58 -24.44
C THR A 378 -30.66 -12.93 -25.78
N ARG A 379 -29.55 -13.27 -26.46
CA ARG A 379 -29.28 -12.81 -27.83
C ARG A 379 -30.30 -13.38 -28.81
N GLY A 380 -30.64 -14.66 -28.71
CA GLY A 380 -31.67 -15.29 -29.53
C GLY A 380 -33.04 -14.65 -29.32
N ALA A 381 -33.44 -14.46 -28.08
CA ALA A 381 -34.67 -13.75 -27.72
C ALA A 381 -34.65 -12.30 -28.25
N GLY A 382 -33.54 -11.59 -28.07
CA GLY A 382 -33.35 -10.24 -28.59
C GLY A 382 -33.52 -10.17 -30.11
N LEU A 383 -32.87 -11.07 -30.86
CA LEU A 383 -33.02 -11.16 -32.33
C LEU A 383 -34.47 -11.36 -32.75
N ILE A 384 -35.19 -12.25 -32.05
CA ILE A 384 -36.61 -12.49 -32.30
C ILE A 384 -37.42 -11.23 -32.04
N LEU A 385 -37.21 -10.59 -30.89
CA LEU A 385 -37.96 -9.41 -30.44
C LEU A 385 -37.68 -8.16 -31.30
N THR A 386 -36.47 -8.02 -31.85
CA THR A 386 -36.10 -6.88 -32.69
C THR A 386 -36.50 -7.04 -34.17
N HIS A 387 -36.99 -8.21 -34.59
CA HIS A 387 -37.46 -8.47 -35.96
C HIS A 387 -38.98 -8.72 -35.99
N PRO A 388 -39.81 -7.72 -36.36
CA PRO A 388 -41.27 -7.80 -36.27
C PRO A 388 -41.92 -8.94 -37.06
N SER A 389 -41.32 -9.38 -38.16
CA SER A 389 -41.79 -10.51 -38.98
C SER A 389 -41.49 -11.86 -38.31
N LEU A 390 -40.28 -12.02 -37.78
CA LEU A 390 -39.84 -13.21 -37.05
C LEU A 390 -40.62 -13.37 -35.74
N TYR A 391 -40.77 -12.28 -34.97
CA TYR A 391 -41.60 -12.25 -33.77
C TYR A 391 -43.04 -12.69 -34.06
N ARG A 392 -43.70 -12.14 -35.09
CA ARG A 392 -45.08 -12.50 -35.44
C ARG A 392 -45.23 -13.98 -35.82
N ARG A 393 -44.32 -14.52 -36.62
CA ARG A 393 -44.30 -15.94 -37.02
C ARG A 393 -44.08 -16.87 -35.82
N LEU A 394 -43.10 -16.54 -34.98
CA LEU A 394 -42.77 -17.34 -33.81
C LEU A 394 -43.81 -17.20 -32.69
N ARG A 395 -44.43 -16.03 -32.51
CA ARG A 395 -45.51 -15.80 -31.53
C ARG A 395 -46.70 -16.71 -31.79
N LEU A 396 -47.16 -16.83 -33.04
CA LEU A 396 -48.29 -17.71 -33.39
C LEU A 396 -47.97 -19.18 -33.11
N THR A 397 -46.73 -19.60 -33.37
CA THR A 397 -46.25 -20.95 -33.11
C THR A 397 -46.10 -21.20 -31.61
N ALA A 398 -45.54 -20.23 -30.86
CA ALA A 398 -45.40 -20.26 -29.42
C ALA A 398 -46.77 -20.28 -28.71
N LEU A 399 -47.77 -19.55 -29.19
CA LEU A 399 -49.14 -19.59 -28.66
C LEU A 399 -49.82 -20.96 -28.91
N LYS A 400 -49.58 -21.60 -30.05
CA LYS A 400 -50.07 -22.97 -30.33
C LYS A 400 -49.40 -24.01 -29.42
N ILE A 401 -48.08 -23.91 -29.23
CA ILE A 401 -47.32 -24.79 -28.33
C ILE A 401 -47.71 -24.54 -26.86
N ALA A 402 -47.86 -23.28 -26.45
CA ALA A 402 -48.31 -22.91 -25.12
C ALA A 402 -49.74 -23.39 -24.85
N GLY A 403 -50.65 -23.29 -25.82
CA GLY A 403 -52.00 -23.85 -25.72
C GLY A 403 -52.01 -25.37 -25.58
N PHE A 404 -51.06 -26.07 -26.20
CA PHE A 404 -50.87 -27.52 -26.07
C PHE A 404 -50.24 -27.92 -24.72
N LEU A 405 -49.32 -27.12 -24.17
CA LEU A 405 -48.64 -27.37 -22.89
C LEU A 405 -49.38 -26.78 -21.66
N ALA A 406 -50.32 -25.87 -21.87
CA ALA A 406 -51.09 -25.17 -20.84
C ALA A 406 -51.80 -26.08 -19.81
N PRO A 407 -52.28 -27.30 -20.14
CA PRO A 407 -52.89 -28.18 -19.15
C PRO A 407 -51.92 -28.62 -18.03
N ASN A 408 -50.61 -28.60 -18.28
CA ASN A 408 -49.59 -29.08 -17.35
C ASN A 408 -48.69 -27.98 -16.75
N VAL A 409 -48.59 -26.80 -17.39
CA VAL A 409 -47.68 -25.71 -16.94
C VAL A 409 -48.32 -24.77 -15.92
N SER A 410 -49.66 -24.69 -15.88
CA SER A 410 -50.43 -23.87 -14.92
C SER A 410 -50.30 -24.30 -13.45
N LYS A 411 -49.63 -25.43 -13.18
CA LYS A 411 -49.34 -25.95 -11.83
C LYS A 411 -47.94 -25.58 -11.29
N ALA A 412 -47.10 -24.89 -12.08
CA ALA A 412 -45.77 -24.48 -11.66
C ALA A 412 -45.78 -23.07 -11.01
N PRO A 413 -45.48 -22.93 -9.71
CA PRO A 413 -45.72 -21.69 -8.95
C PRO A 413 -44.95 -20.46 -9.47
N ILE A 414 -43.74 -20.65 -10.03
CA ILE A 414 -42.89 -19.56 -10.54
C ILE A 414 -43.49 -18.84 -11.77
N LEU A 415 -44.22 -19.55 -12.64
CA LEU A 415 -44.78 -18.96 -13.86
C LEU A 415 -46.12 -18.25 -13.58
N ALA A 416 -46.86 -18.71 -12.57
CA ALA A 416 -48.10 -18.06 -12.15
C ALA A 416 -47.84 -16.65 -11.58
N GLU A 417 -46.75 -16.44 -10.83
CA GLU A 417 -46.34 -15.10 -10.38
C GLU A 417 -45.87 -14.21 -11.53
N TRP A 418 -45.13 -14.76 -12.49
CA TRP A 418 -44.63 -13.99 -13.64
C TRP A 418 -45.77 -13.46 -14.52
N PHE A 419 -46.81 -14.27 -14.78
CA PHE A 419 -48.02 -13.83 -15.48
C PHE A 419 -48.86 -12.85 -14.66
N ARG A 420 -48.86 -12.95 -13.32
CA ARG A 420 -49.54 -11.98 -12.45
C ARG A 420 -48.86 -10.60 -12.47
N PHE A 421 -47.53 -10.57 -12.58
CA PHE A 421 -46.74 -9.34 -12.56
C PHE A 421 -46.66 -8.65 -13.92
N TYR A 422 -46.64 -9.41 -15.02
CA TYR A 422 -46.52 -8.87 -16.39
C TYR A 422 -47.80 -8.96 -17.24
N GLY A 423 -48.81 -9.71 -16.80
CA GLY A 423 -50.08 -9.90 -17.52
C GLY A 423 -51.26 -9.08 -16.99
N GLY A 424 -51.05 -8.24 -15.98
CA GLY A 424 -52.10 -7.39 -15.38
C GLY A 424 -52.17 -5.99 -16.00
N ASP A 425 -53.35 -5.63 -16.49
CA ASP A 425 -53.88 -4.31 -16.86
C ASP A 425 -52.87 -3.16 -17.08
N SER A 426 -52.62 -2.89 -18.37
CA SER A 426 -51.86 -1.76 -18.89
C SER A 426 -52.53 -0.39 -18.73
N GLU A 427 -53.43 -0.19 -17.75
CA GLU A 427 -54.17 1.08 -17.58
C GLU A 427 -53.87 1.85 -16.29
N LYS A 428 -52.99 1.37 -15.40
CA LYS A 428 -52.55 2.18 -14.26
C LYS A 428 -51.13 2.67 -14.49
N GLY A 429 -51.02 3.99 -14.70
CA GLY A 429 -49.79 4.71 -15.05
C GLY A 429 -48.57 4.23 -14.28
N GLY A 430 -47.77 3.41 -14.94
CA GLY A 430 -46.45 3.03 -14.45
C GLY A 430 -45.53 4.24 -14.54
N VAL A 431 -45.03 4.69 -13.39
CA VAL A 431 -43.91 5.62 -13.32
C VAL A 431 -42.76 4.99 -14.08
N ARG A 432 -42.42 5.56 -15.24
CA ARG A 432 -41.19 5.21 -15.95
C ARG A 432 -40.03 5.58 -15.02
N PRO A 433 -39.13 4.66 -14.65
CA PRO A 433 -37.88 5.04 -14.03
C PRO A 433 -37.10 5.84 -15.08
N SER A 434 -37.04 7.17 -14.91
CA SER A 434 -36.19 8.02 -15.70
C SER A 434 -34.76 7.84 -15.21
N TRP A 435 -34.08 6.81 -15.71
CA TRP A 435 -32.63 6.79 -15.65
C TRP A 435 -32.13 7.90 -16.60
N PRO A 436 -31.33 8.87 -16.11
CA PRO A 436 -30.67 9.78 -17.02
C PRO A 436 -29.80 8.93 -17.94
N ARG A 437 -30.13 8.89 -19.23
CA ARG A 437 -29.22 8.37 -20.25
C ARG A 437 -28.12 9.40 -20.46
N GLY A 438 -27.28 9.59 -19.44
CA GLY A 438 -25.97 10.19 -19.64
C GLY A 438 -25.14 9.16 -20.38
N ARG A 439 -25.01 9.33 -21.70
CA ARG A 439 -23.78 8.87 -22.36
C ARG A 439 -22.64 9.53 -21.59
N GLY A 440 -21.66 8.75 -21.15
CA GLY A 440 -20.45 9.26 -20.49
C GLY A 440 -19.61 10.06 -21.47
N GLU A 441 -20.12 11.21 -21.90
CA GLU A 441 -19.32 12.30 -22.41
C GLU A 441 -18.85 13.07 -21.18
N PHE A 442 -17.54 12.97 -20.90
CA PHE A 442 -16.90 13.84 -19.94
C PHE A 442 -17.18 15.30 -20.35
N PRO A 443 -17.47 16.23 -19.42
CA PRO A 443 -17.53 17.64 -19.79
C PRO A 443 -16.13 18.04 -20.32
N GLU A 444 -16.05 18.42 -21.60
CA GLU A 444 -14.85 19.01 -22.19
C GLU A 444 -14.60 20.44 -21.66
N GLU A 445 -15.58 21.02 -20.97
CA GLU A 445 -15.45 22.35 -20.38
C GLU A 445 -14.73 22.28 -19.03
N ARG A 446 -13.47 22.75 -19.03
CA ARG A 446 -12.77 23.15 -17.81
C ARG A 446 -13.64 24.19 -17.06
N PRO A 447 -13.75 24.11 -15.73
CA PRO A 447 -14.25 25.24 -14.96
C PRO A 447 -13.35 26.46 -15.21
N THR A 448 -13.89 27.49 -15.88
CA THR A 448 -13.25 28.79 -16.09
C THR A 448 -13.59 29.79 -14.98
N GLY A 449 -13.70 29.29 -13.75
CA GLY A 449 -13.74 30.14 -12.56
C GLY A 449 -12.33 30.36 -12.01
N PRO A 450 -12.01 31.54 -11.44
CA PRO A 450 -10.82 31.66 -10.61
C PRO A 450 -10.90 30.59 -9.52
N ALA A 451 -9.79 29.87 -9.31
CA ALA A 451 -9.69 28.91 -8.23
C ALA A 451 -10.11 29.61 -6.92
N PRO A 452 -10.94 29.00 -6.06
CA PRO A 452 -11.08 29.51 -4.71
C PRO A 452 -9.66 29.55 -4.12
N GLU A 453 -9.25 30.73 -3.66
CA GLU A 453 -8.05 30.90 -2.85
C GLU A 453 -8.25 30.02 -1.60
N GLY A 454 -7.80 28.77 -1.69
CA GLY A 454 -7.61 27.94 -0.52
C GLY A 454 -6.62 28.66 0.38
N PRO A 455 -6.77 28.56 1.72
CA PRO A 455 -5.87 29.24 2.64
C PRO A 455 -4.42 28.91 2.27
N ALA A 456 -3.57 29.94 2.21
CA ALA A 456 -2.14 29.80 2.03
C ALA A 456 -1.60 28.73 2.99
N PRO A 457 -0.66 27.86 2.57
CA PRO A 457 -0.30 26.73 3.39
C PRO A 457 0.31 27.20 4.71
N GLU A 458 -0.38 26.88 5.80
CA GLU A 458 0.29 26.57 7.07
C GLU A 458 1.41 25.56 6.75
N ASN A 459 2.58 25.79 7.35
CA ASN A 459 3.82 25.06 7.09
C ASN A 459 3.60 23.54 6.96
N ARG A 460 3.87 22.94 5.79
CA ARG A 460 3.60 21.51 5.53
C ARG A 460 4.36 20.55 6.46
N PHE A 461 5.48 20.98 7.04
CA PHE A 461 6.12 20.22 8.10
C PHE A 461 5.19 20.09 9.30
N GLN A 462 4.53 21.17 9.72
CA GLN A 462 3.57 21.14 10.82
C GLN A 462 2.34 20.27 10.48
N GLU A 463 1.81 20.35 9.26
CA GLU A 463 0.74 19.45 8.80
C GLU A 463 1.14 17.97 8.87
N ALA A 464 2.40 17.66 8.54
CA ALA A 464 2.95 16.32 8.64
C ALA A 464 3.14 15.87 10.10
N GLY A 465 3.13 16.78 11.07
CA GLY A 465 3.48 16.56 12.47
C GLY A 465 4.99 16.70 12.75
N THR A 466 5.72 17.36 11.86
CA THR A 466 7.16 17.63 11.96
C THR A 466 7.40 19.04 12.50
N GLY A 467 8.16 19.16 13.59
CA GLY A 467 8.70 20.45 14.01
C GLY A 467 9.77 20.93 13.02
N ILE A 468 9.80 22.22 12.70
CA ILE A 468 10.86 22.80 11.86
C ILE A 468 11.41 24.07 12.50
N ARG A 469 12.74 24.19 12.52
CA ARG A 469 13.47 25.28 13.16
C ARG A 469 14.64 25.72 12.28
N HIS A 470 14.97 26.99 12.38
CA HIS A 470 16.19 27.57 11.80
C HIS A 470 17.10 27.97 12.95
N ILE A 471 18.31 27.41 13.00
CA ILE A 471 19.31 27.68 14.03
C ILE A 471 20.62 28.10 13.34
N ARG A 472 21.25 29.17 13.83
CA ARG A 472 22.40 29.82 13.17
C ARG A 472 23.72 29.64 13.91
N ASP A 473 23.68 29.13 15.12
CA ASP A 473 24.86 29.01 15.97
C ASP A 473 24.84 27.68 16.74
N LEU A 474 26.04 27.24 17.11
CA LEU A 474 26.26 25.94 17.72
C LEU A 474 25.71 25.87 19.14
N GLU A 475 25.79 26.98 19.90
CA GLU A 475 25.35 27.06 21.29
C GLU A 475 23.83 26.88 21.39
N THR A 476 23.07 27.56 20.52
CA THR A 476 21.61 27.43 20.42
C THR A 476 21.21 26.04 19.93
N LEU A 477 21.97 25.43 19.00
CA LEU A 477 21.69 24.06 18.57
C LEU A 477 21.88 23.07 19.72
N ALA A 478 22.99 23.17 20.45
CA ALA A 478 23.26 22.33 21.60
C ALA A 478 22.22 22.55 22.72
N GLY A 479 21.87 23.80 23.02
CA GLY A 479 20.83 24.14 24.00
C GLY A 479 19.47 23.56 23.61
N PHE A 480 19.07 23.66 22.34
CA PHE A 480 17.85 23.04 21.83
C PHE A 480 17.85 21.51 22.04
N LEU A 481 18.96 20.83 21.71
CA LEU A 481 19.09 19.39 21.89
C LEU A 481 19.06 19.00 23.38
N ALA A 482 19.71 19.78 24.24
CA ALA A 482 19.74 19.60 25.68
C ALA A 482 18.35 19.70 26.30
N GLU A 483 17.59 20.74 25.95
CA GLU A 483 16.23 20.98 26.47
C GLU A 483 15.21 19.93 26.01
N ASN A 484 15.41 19.36 24.82
CA ASN A 484 14.45 18.45 24.20
C ASN A 484 14.78 16.96 24.39
N CYS A 485 15.95 16.64 24.96
CA CYS A 485 16.33 15.30 25.35
C CYS A 485 15.91 15.02 26.80
N ARG A 486 15.12 13.97 27.02
CA ARG A 486 14.67 13.56 28.36
C ARG A 486 15.37 12.30 28.87
N GLY A 487 16.21 11.70 28.04
CA GLY A 487 16.97 10.50 28.34
C GLY A 487 18.31 10.49 27.60
N SER A 488 18.62 9.39 26.93
CA SER A 488 19.86 9.23 26.18
C SER A 488 19.85 10.05 24.88
N LEU A 489 20.91 10.84 24.65
CA LEU A 489 21.13 11.59 23.41
C LEU A 489 22.20 10.90 22.56
N TRP A 490 21.81 10.47 21.35
CA TRP A 490 22.71 9.80 20.41
C TRP A 490 22.78 10.56 19.10
N LEU A 491 24.00 10.82 18.62
CA LEU A 491 24.26 11.51 17.38
C LEU A 491 24.89 10.52 16.38
N GLU A 492 24.55 10.67 15.11
CA GLU A 492 25.25 10.01 14.01
C GLU A 492 26.75 10.33 14.07
N ASP A 493 27.60 9.33 13.85
CA ASP A 493 29.04 9.55 13.72
C ASP A 493 29.36 10.25 12.38
N HIS A 494 29.12 11.56 12.35
CA HIS A 494 29.30 12.42 11.19
C HIS A 494 30.22 13.60 11.56
N PRO A 495 31.21 13.97 10.72
CA PRO A 495 32.15 15.06 11.02
C PRO A 495 31.47 16.38 11.38
N GLY A 496 30.35 16.69 10.72
CA GLY A 496 29.53 17.89 10.99
C GLY A 496 28.83 17.92 12.35
N LEU A 497 28.73 16.79 13.07
CA LEU A 497 28.14 16.72 14.41
C LEU A 497 29.18 16.72 15.53
N LEU A 498 30.47 16.52 15.22
CA LEU A 498 31.54 16.55 16.23
C LEU A 498 31.61 17.88 17.00
N PRO A 499 31.44 19.07 16.38
CA PRO A 499 31.38 20.31 17.14
C PRO A 499 30.18 20.34 18.10
N VAL A 500 29.02 19.81 17.68
CA VAL A 500 27.79 19.78 18.50
C VAL A 500 28.01 18.94 19.75
N VAL A 501 28.66 17.77 19.63
CA VAL A 501 28.99 16.92 20.78
C VAL A 501 29.91 17.63 21.78
N ARG A 502 30.93 18.35 21.30
CA ARG A 502 31.84 19.11 22.18
C ARG A 502 31.11 20.23 22.92
N GLU A 503 30.20 20.92 22.24
CA GLU A 503 29.41 21.98 22.84
C GLU A 503 28.39 21.44 23.86
N LEU A 504 27.74 20.32 23.56
CA LEU A 504 26.88 19.61 24.53
C LEU A 504 27.66 19.21 25.79
N ALA A 505 28.88 18.70 25.64
CA ALA A 505 29.74 18.37 26.77
C ALA A 505 30.13 19.61 27.61
N ARG A 506 30.37 20.76 26.96
CA ARG A 506 30.61 22.04 27.65
C ARG A 506 29.40 22.48 28.49
N GLN A 507 28.19 22.17 28.02
CA GLN A 507 26.93 22.43 28.71
C GLN A 507 26.56 21.34 29.73
N GLY A 508 27.43 20.34 29.95
CA GLY A 508 27.19 19.26 30.92
C GLY A 508 26.21 18.18 30.46
N VAL A 509 25.92 18.10 29.15
CA VAL A 509 25.02 17.09 28.57
C VAL A 509 25.83 15.91 28.07
N ASP A 510 25.52 14.72 28.57
CA ASP A 510 26.13 13.48 28.09
C ASP A 510 25.50 13.08 26.74
N ALA A 511 26.32 13.09 25.69
CA ALA A 511 25.91 12.82 24.32
C ALA A 511 26.86 11.81 23.67
N HIS A 512 26.29 10.79 23.04
CA HIS A 512 27.07 9.68 22.50
C HIS A 512 27.08 9.69 20.97
N LEU A 513 28.20 9.31 20.38
CA LEU A 513 28.28 9.04 18.93
C LEU A 513 27.92 7.57 18.66
N ALA A 514 27.00 7.35 17.73
CA ALA A 514 26.58 6.03 17.31
C ALA A 514 27.64 5.37 16.40
N ARG A 515 28.62 4.69 17.01
CA ARG A 515 29.73 3.99 16.33
C ARG A 515 29.53 2.48 16.24
N ASP A 516 29.64 1.77 17.36
CA ASP A 516 29.63 0.30 17.35
C ASP A 516 28.60 -0.30 18.32
N SER A 517 28.31 0.37 19.44
CA SER A 517 27.32 -0.07 20.42
C SER A 517 26.37 1.07 20.78
N TRP A 518 25.08 0.79 20.78
CA TRP A 518 24.03 1.73 21.15
C TRP A 518 22.84 0.96 21.74
N PRO A 519 22.03 1.59 22.60
CA PRO A 519 20.94 0.90 23.28
C PRO A 519 19.84 0.51 22.29
N ALA A 520 19.11 -0.52 22.71
CA ALA A 520 17.90 -1.03 22.07
C ALA A 520 16.95 0.09 21.58
N GLU A 521 16.58 0.98 22.49
CA GLU A 521 15.82 2.19 22.19
C GLU A 521 16.62 3.40 22.65
N VAL A 522 16.53 4.47 21.89
CA VAL A 522 17.14 5.76 22.20
C VAL A 522 16.01 6.75 22.52
N ASP A 523 16.21 7.65 23.48
CA ASP A 523 15.26 8.75 23.69
C ASP A 523 15.29 9.73 22.51
N THR A 524 16.45 10.35 22.27
CA THR A 524 16.65 11.32 21.20
C THR A 524 17.82 10.93 20.30
N ALA A 525 17.57 10.85 18.99
CA ALA A 525 18.59 10.66 17.97
C ALA A 525 18.75 11.92 17.11
N VAL A 526 19.98 12.20 16.71
CA VAL A 526 20.32 13.29 15.78
C VAL A 526 21.06 12.71 14.57
N THR A 527 20.56 12.98 13.37
CA THR A 527 21.23 12.57 12.12
C THR A 527 21.40 13.75 11.18
N VAL A 528 22.35 13.61 10.25
CA VAL A 528 22.57 14.60 9.21
C VAL A 528 21.67 14.28 8.01
N GLY A 529 20.78 15.21 7.69
CA GLY A 529 19.92 15.15 6.53
C GLY A 529 20.65 15.51 5.25
N LEU A 530 20.33 14.81 4.17
CA LEU A 530 20.78 15.15 2.83
C LEU A 530 20.03 16.33 2.23
N GLY A 531 18.82 16.61 2.71
CA GLY A 531 17.96 17.70 2.24
C GLY A 531 16.58 17.65 2.88
N ALA A 532 15.74 18.63 2.55
CA ALA A 532 14.34 18.68 2.96
C ALA A 532 13.45 19.15 1.81
N VAL A 533 12.19 18.70 1.82
CA VAL A 533 11.17 18.97 0.81
C VAL A 533 9.99 19.67 1.49
N PRO A 534 9.94 21.02 1.47
CA PRO A 534 8.87 21.77 2.10
C PRO A 534 7.49 21.46 1.53
N GLU A 535 7.39 21.08 0.26
CA GLU A 535 6.11 20.75 -0.37
C GLU A 535 5.36 19.60 0.32
N SER A 536 6.10 18.63 0.87
CA SER A 536 5.57 17.45 1.54
C SER A 536 5.85 17.41 3.04
N GLY A 537 6.63 18.35 3.58
CA GLY A 537 7.05 18.35 4.98
C GLY A 537 8.05 17.22 5.30
N THR A 538 8.94 16.92 4.35
CA THR A 538 9.80 15.73 4.38
C THR A 538 11.27 16.08 4.61
N ALA A 539 11.96 15.30 5.43
CA ALA A 539 13.42 15.30 5.53
C ALA A 539 14.01 14.07 4.84
N ILE A 540 15.16 14.21 4.21
CA ILE A 540 15.85 13.13 3.50
C ILE A 540 17.09 12.75 4.28
N ILE A 541 17.26 11.47 4.57
CA ILE A 541 18.48 10.93 5.20
C ILE A 541 19.09 9.85 4.32
N GLY A 542 20.41 9.70 4.38
CA GLY A 542 21.16 8.67 3.66
C GLY A 542 22.31 8.19 4.52
N PRO A 543 22.14 7.10 5.29
CA PRO A 543 23.18 6.54 6.15
C PRO A 543 24.47 6.21 5.40
N LYS A 544 25.60 6.62 6.00
CA LYS A 544 26.95 6.23 5.55
C LYS A 544 27.58 5.11 6.36
N SER A 545 26.95 4.73 7.48
CA SER A 545 27.40 3.67 8.39
C SER A 545 26.24 2.77 8.80
N TRP A 546 26.54 1.61 9.39
CA TRP A 546 25.49 0.76 9.95
C TRP A 546 24.66 1.55 10.98
N PRO A 547 25.20 2.13 12.06
CA PRO A 547 24.38 2.82 13.06
C PRO A 547 23.50 3.94 12.49
N ALA A 548 24.01 4.71 11.53
CA ALA A 548 23.25 5.77 10.87
C ALA A 548 22.00 5.22 10.15
N ALA A 549 22.04 3.97 9.67
CA ALA A 549 20.92 3.33 8.97
C ALA A 549 19.78 2.93 9.93
N TRP A 550 20.00 3.03 11.24
CA TRP A 550 19.13 2.49 12.28
C TRP A 550 18.69 3.50 13.31
N LEU A 551 19.63 4.35 13.71
CA LEU A 551 19.46 5.30 14.78
C LEU A 551 18.14 6.11 14.63
N PRO A 552 17.76 6.58 13.42
CA PRO A 552 16.49 7.27 13.21
C PRO A 552 15.23 6.49 13.56
N PHE A 553 15.29 5.17 13.45
CA PHE A 553 14.16 4.27 13.49
C PHE A 553 13.96 3.62 14.86
N ARG A 554 14.88 3.88 15.79
CA ARG A 554 14.88 3.32 17.16
C ARG A 554 14.86 4.40 18.23
N ALA A 555 14.84 5.67 17.82
CA ALA A 555 14.66 6.79 18.71
C ALA A 555 13.19 7.13 18.91
N ARG A 556 12.81 7.62 20.09
CA ARG A 556 11.47 8.18 20.33
C ARG A 556 11.31 9.55 19.69
N ARG A 557 12.37 10.35 19.73
CA ARG A 557 12.50 11.64 19.05
C ARG A 557 13.63 11.56 18.03
N GLN A 558 13.33 11.93 16.80
CA GLN A 558 14.31 12.06 15.74
C GLN A 558 14.52 13.53 15.38
N VAL A 559 15.78 13.98 15.40
CA VAL A 559 16.20 15.31 14.95
C VAL A 559 17.04 15.15 13.69
N VAL A 560 16.60 15.77 12.59
CA VAL A 560 17.34 15.76 11.32
C VAL A 560 17.92 17.14 11.09
N ILE A 561 19.24 17.24 11.07
CA ILE A 561 19.95 18.49 10.79
C ILE A 561 20.17 18.61 9.28
N VAL A 562 19.59 19.63 8.66
CA VAL A 562 19.62 19.86 7.21
C VAL A 562 20.38 21.15 6.89
N PRO A 563 21.28 21.16 5.90
CA PRO A 563 21.93 22.38 5.48
C PRO A 563 20.96 23.32 4.72
N PRO A 564 21.01 24.64 4.92
CA PRO A 564 20.11 25.60 4.27
C PRO A 564 20.10 25.50 2.74
N ALA A 565 21.26 25.24 2.13
CA ALA A 565 21.37 25.09 0.68
C ALA A 565 20.53 23.94 0.09
N ARG A 566 20.04 23.01 0.93
CA ARG A 566 19.23 21.86 0.53
C ARG A 566 17.95 21.72 1.35
N SER A 567 17.50 22.78 2.03
CA SER A 567 16.26 22.74 2.82
C SER A 567 14.99 22.99 2.01
N GLU A 568 15.12 23.42 0.75
CA GLU A 568 14.01 23.82 -0.12
C GLU A 568 13.95 23.01 -1.43
N LEU A 569 14.24 21.71 -1.38
CA LEU A 569 14.15 20.87 -2.55
C LEU A 569 12.68 20.75 -3.00
N THR A 570 12.43 20.82 -4.31
CA THR A 570 11.15 20.39 -4.86
C THR A 570 11.03 18.87 -4.77
N PHE A 571 9.81 18.33 -4.86
CA PHE A 571 9.61 16.87 -4.86
C PHE A 571 10.39 16.17 -5.98
N ARG A 572 10.46 16.82 -7.16
CA ARG A 572 11.19 16.32 -8.32
C ARG A 572 12.71 16.37 -8.10
N ASP A 573 13.22 17.48 -7.57
CA ASP A 573 14.65 17.60 -7.27
C ASP A 573 15.07 16.56 -6.24
N ALA A 574 14.23 16.30 -5.23
CA ALA A 574 14.47 15.26 -4.24
C ALA A 574 14.57 13.86 -4.85
N LEU A 575 13.71 13.51 -5.82
CA LEU A 575 13.79 12.21 -6.53
C LEU A 575 15.08 12.13 -7.35
N GLN A 576 15.41 13.17 -8.11
CA GLN A 576 16.64 13.21 -8.91
C GLN A 576 17.90 13.15 -8.03
N PHE A 577 17.86 13.83 -6.90
CA PHE A 577 18.94 13.82 -5.93
C PHE A 577 19.09 12.44 -5.27
N THR A 578 17.97 11.79 -4.93
CA THR A 578 17.95 10.42 -4.40
C THR A 578 18.53 9.42 -5.40
N ALA A 579 18.16 9.54 -6.68
CA ALA A 579 18.70 8.70 -7.76
C ALA A 579 20.23 8.81 -7.92
N LYS A 580 20.83 9.93 -7.50
CA LYS A 580 22.26 10.21 -7.62
C LYS A 580 23.10 9.82 -6.40
N GLN A 581 22.50 9.33 -5.31
CA GLN A 581 23.27 8.98 -4.10
C GLN A 581 24.17 7.75 -4.27
N GLY A 582 24.08 7.05 -5.40
CA GLY A 582 24.80 5.80 -5.64
C GLY A 582 24.25 4.66 -4.78
N PRO A 583 25.03 3.58 -4.58
CA PRO A 583 24.59 2.47 -3.78
C PRO A 583 24.40 2.84 -2.30
N ALA A 584 23.19 3.14 -1.87
CA ALA A 584 22.79 3.46 -0.51
C ALA A 584 21.35 3.04 -0.20
N LEU A 585 21.01 3.04 1.09
CA LEU A 585 19.63 3.17 1.56
C LEU A 585 19.38 4.66 1.76
N VAL A 586 18.44 5.26 1.02
CA VAL A 586 17.96 6.62 1.26
C VAL A 586 16.56 6.55 1.84
N THR A 587 16.27 7.33 2.88
CA THR A 587 14.93 7.39 3.48
C THR A 587 14.42 8.80 3.50
N TRP A 588 13.17 8.96 3.09
CA TRP A 588 12.39 10.17 3.26
C TRP A 588 11.52 10.02 4.49
N LEU A 589 11.62 10.94 5.45
CA LEU A 589 10.85 10.98 6.69
C LEU A 589 9.86 12.14 6.64
N THR A 590 8.57 11.82 6.74
CA THR A 590 7.47 12.78 6.71
C THR A 590 6.68 12.66 8.00
N GLY A 591 7.02 13.49 8.99
CA GLY A 591 6.45 13.43 10.32
C GLY A 591 6.79 12.16 11.10
N PRO A 592 6.15 11.96 12.27
CA PRO A 592 6.38 10.79 13.09
C PRO A 592 5.83 9.53 12.42
N THR A 593 6.40 8.38 12.83
CA THR A 593 5.81 7.08 12.53
C THR A 593 4.41 7.01 13.10
N ARG A 594 3.51 6.35 12.38
CA ARG A 594 2.09 6.37 12.72
C ARG A 594 1.37 5.13 12.21
N THR A 595 0.38 4.68 12.95
CA THR A 595 -0.51 3.60 12.53
C THR A 595 -1.97 3.97 12.78
N THR A 596 -2.86 3.32 12.03
CA THR A 596 -4.32 3.47 12.17
C THR A 596 -5.02 2.10 12.11
N ASP A 597 -4.30 1.00 12.34
CA ASP A 597 -4.87 -0.33 12.16
C ASP A 597 -5.95 -0.69 13.19
N ILE A 598 -5.88 -0.08 14.37
CA ILE A 598 -6.88 -0.27 15.43
C ILE A 598 -7.97 0.80 15.29
N GLU A 599 -9.14 0.38 14.79
CA GLU A 599 -10.34 1.21 14.66
C GLU A 599 -10.12 2.54 13.89
N LYS A 600 -9.11 2.66 13.04
CA LYS A 600 -8.73 3.93 12.37
C LYS A 600 -8.45 5.09 13.33
N VAL A 601 -8.02 4.78 14.56
CA VAL A 601 -7.50 5.75 15.51
C VAL A 601 -6.01 5.94 15.25
N LEU A 602 -5.58 7.20 15.07
CA LEU A 602 -4.18 7.52 14.82
C LEU A 602 -3.36 7.32 16.10
N VAL A 603 -2.35 6.45 16.01
CA VAL A 603 -1.34 6.24 17.04
C VAL A 603 0.01 6.69 16.47
N LEU A 604 0.72 7.55 17.18
CA LEU A 604 2.06 8.02 16.80
C LEU A 604 3.13 7.20 17.53
N GLY A 605 4.32 7.07 16.92
CA GLY A 605 5.43 6.33 17.50
C GLY A 605 5.22 4.82 17.48
N ALA A 606 4.70 4.28 16.37
CA ALA A 606 4.34 2.87 16.24
C ALA A 606 5.54 1.94 16.52
N GLN A 607 6.54 1.89 15.63
CA GLN A 607 7.80 1.17 15.89
C GLN A 607 9.05 2.04 15.73
N GLY A 608 8.89 3.32 15.35
CA GLY A 608 9.98 4.28 15.28
C GLY A 608 9.63 5.59 16.00
N PRO A 609 10.13 6.75 15.51
CA PRO A 609 10.00 8.01 16.22
C PRO A 609 8.54 8.46 16.30
N GLY A 610 8.14 8.86 17.51
CA GLY A 610 6.87 9.53 17.80
C GLY A 610 6.95 11.04 17.66
N VAL A 611 8.16 11.59 17.53
CA VAL A 611 8.43 13.01 17.27
C VAL A 611 9.51 13.14 16.21
N LEU A 612 9.29 14.00 15.21
CA LEU A 612 10.28 14.38 14.21
C LEU A 612 10.50 15.90 14.25
N GLU A 613 11.76 16.32 14.35
CA GLU A 613 12.18 17.72 14.26
C GLU A 613 13.19 17.86 13.11
N VAL A 614 13.01 18.88 12.27
CA VAL A 614 13.94 19.26 11.22
C VAL A 614 14.60 20.58 11.61
N VAL A 615 15.92 20.57 11.74
CA VAL A 615 16.69 21.75 12.08
C VAL A 615 17.48 22.17 10.86
N ILE A 616 17.13 23.32 10.29
CA ILE A 616 17.92 23.96 9.24
C ILE A 616 19.08 24.68 9.95
N PHE A 617 20.29 24.14 9.80
CA PHE A 617 21.46 24.59 10.53
C PHE A 617 22.53 25.15 9.59
N SER A 618 22.91 26.40 9.84
CA SER A 618 24.09 27.04 9.25
C SER A 618 24.99 27.47 10.39
N PRO A 619 26.19 26.92 10.58
CA PRO A 619 27.15 27.59 11.44
C PRO A 619 27.49 28.94 10.78
N GLU A 620 27.32 30.06 11.50
CA GLU A 620 27.96 31.31 11.08
C GLU A 620 29.47 31.06 10.92
N ALA A 621 30.02 31.54 9.80
CA ALA A 621 31.37 31.22 9.32
C ALA A 621 32.48 31.86 10.16
#